data_AF-A0A356TEY8-F1
#
_entry.id   AF-A0A356TEY8-F1
#
_cell.length_a   1.000
_cell.length_b   1.000
_cell.length_c   1.000
_cell.angle_alpha   90.00
_cell.angle_beta   90.00
_cell.angle_gamma   90.00
#
_symmetry.space_group_name_H-M   'P 1'
#
loop_
_entity.id
_entity.type
_entity.pdbx_description
1 polymer ?
#
loop_
_entity_poly.entity_id
_entity_poly.type
_entity_poly.pdbx_seq_one_letter_code
_entity_poly.pdbx_strand_id
1 'polypeptide(L)'
;MTDAGEACSAFNCEGCCTDDGRCVDGLSTLACGSSGNRCVECSSPAMCGETGVGGGTCEMCNPFNCDGCCDETDTCRSGTDDLACGHAGRACTACEGVALCDPRGTGGGICR
;
A
#
# COMPACT_ATOMS: atom_id res chain seq x y z
N MET A 1 40.83 -8.35 6.08
CA MET A 1 40.08 -7.39 5.25
C MET A 1 38.64 -7.61 5.62
N THR A 2 38.05 -6.67 6.35
CA THR A 2 36.68 -6.77 6.85
C THR A 2 35.72 -6.77 5.67
N ASP A 3 34.94 -7.84 5.55
CA ASP A 3 33.79 -7.96 4.66
C ASP A 3 32.72 -6.95 5.16
N ALA A 4 32.90 -5.68 4.79
CA ALA A 4 31.85 -4.68 4.91
C ALA A 4 30.88 -5.00 3.78
N GLY A 5 29.75 -5.64 4.12
CA GLY A 5 28.66 -5.86 3.18
C GLY A 5 28.41 -4.59 2.38
N GLU A 6 28.36 -4.73 1.06
CA GLU A 6 28.32 -3.61 0.12
C GLU A 6 27.19 -2.65 0.50
N ALA A 7 27.51 -1.35 0.57
CA ALA A 7 26.53 -0.33 0.96
C ALA A 7 25.32 -0.37 0.01
N CYS A 8 24.12 -0.20 0.57
CA CYS A 8 22.90 -0.18 -0.24
C CYS A 8 22.98 0.87 -1.35
N SER A 9 22.62 0.46 -2.56
CA SER A 9 22.62 1.30 -3.76
C SER A 9 21.63 0.79 -4.80
N ALA A 10 21.42 1.58 -5.85
CA ALA A 10 20.61 1.19 -7.01
C ALA A 10 21.10 -0.09 -7.72
N PHE A 11 22.34 -0.54 -7.48
CA PHE A 11 22.90 -1.74 -8.11
C PHE A 11 22.59 -3.04 -7.35
N ASN A 12 22.27 -2.94 -6.05
CA ASN A 12 22.13 -4.10 -5.17
C ASN A 12 20.82 -4.09 -4.36
N CYS A 13 19.92 -3.15 -4.64
CA CYS A 13 18.64 -3.01 -3.95
C CYS A 13 17.51 -2.70 -4.93
N GLU A 14 16.54 -3.62 -5.06
CA GLU A 14 15.32 -3.40 -5.85
C GLU A 14 14.31 -2.50 -5.11
N GLY A 15 14.27 -2.58 -3.77
CA GLY A 15 13.47 -1.70 -2.92
C GLY A 15 14.18 -0.38 -2.63
N CYS A 16 14.23 0.04 -1.36
CA CYS A 16 14.86 1.30 -0.97
C CYS A 16 15.95 1.13 0.10
N CYS A 17 16.86 2.11 0.15
CA CYS A 17 17.94 2.19 1.12
C CYS A 17 17.52 3.01 2.34
N THR A 18 17.63 2.40 3.51
CA THR A 18 17.49 3.07 4.82
C THR A 18 18.70 3.96 5.13
N ASP A 19 18.57 4.86 6.11
CA ASP A 19 19.65 5.77 6.52
C ASP A 19 20.87 5.02 7.11
N ASP A 20 20.67 3.82 7.68
CA ASP A 20 21.75 2.93 8.12
C ASP A 20 22.40 2.13 6.98
N GLY A 21 21.95 2.34 5.74
CA GLY A 21 22.52 1.73 4.54
C GLY A 21 22.05 0.31 4.27
N ARG A 22 20.95 -0.14 4.90
CA ARG A 22 20.30 -1.43 4.64
C ARG A 22 19.27 -1.32 3.51
N CYS A 23 19.28 -2.29 2.59
CA CYS A 23 18.21 -2.48 1.62
C CYS A 23 16.98 -3.12 2.27
N VAL A 24 15.80 -2.51 2.06
CA VAL A 24 14.50 -3.06 2.48
C VAL A 24 13.58 -3.21 1.27
N ASP A 25 12.47 -3.94 1.43
CA ASP A 25 11.50 -4.19 0.37
C ASP A 25 10.94 -2.91 -0.26
N GLY A 26 10.83 -1.84 0.52
CA GLY A 26 10.34 -0.55 0.05
C GLY A 26 8.82 -0.46 -0.02
N LEU A 27 8.09 -1.28 0.74
CA LEU A 27 6.63 -1.41 0.69
C LEU A 27 5.91 -0.91 1.95
N SER A 28 6.67 -0.50 2.96
CA SER A 28 6.10 0.06 4.20
C SER A 28 5.81 1.55 4.04
N THR A 29 4.75 2.04 4.66
CA THR A 29 4.47 3.48 4.75
C THR A 29 5.59 4.27 5.43
N LEU A 30 6.37 3.62 6.31
CA LEU A 30 7.53 4.24 6.98
C LEU A 30 8.84 4.08 6.19
N ALA A 31 8.86 3.23 5.16
CA ALA A 31 10.03 2.95 4.35
C ALA A 31 9.60 2.59 2.93
N CYS A 32 9.06 3.59 2.22
CA CYS A 32 8.56 3.46 0.87
C CYS A 32 9.63 3.91 -0.13
N GLY A 33 9.76 3.19 -1.24
CA GLY A 33 10.67 3.55 -2.31
C GLY A 33 11.11 2.34 -3.13
N SER A 34 11.79 2.60 -4.24
CA SER A 34 12.26 1.55 -5.15
C SER A 34 13.60 1.93 -5.80
N SER A 35 14.18 0.97 -6.51
CA SER A 35 15.40 1.13 -7.32
C SER A 35 16.63 1.59 -6.52
N GLY A 36 16.73 1.20 -5.25
CA GLY A 36 17.82 1.55 -4.35
C GLY A 36 17.93 3.04 -4.05
N ASN A 37 16.86 3.80 -4.27
CA ASN A 37 16.73 5.17 -3.78
C ASN A 37 16.59 5.18 -2.25
N ARG A 38 16.75 6.34 -1.62
CA ARG A 38 16.47 6.46 -0.18
C ARG A 38 15.00 6.20 0.11
N CYS A 39 14.74 5.44 1.17
CA CYS A 39 13.39 5.25 1.68
C CYS A 39 12.79 6.59 2.13
N VAL A 40 11.49 6.74 1.92
CA VAL A 40 10.71 7.88 2.38
C VAL A 40 9.52 7.40 3.21
N GLU A 41 9.04 8.27 4.10
CA GLU A 41 7.78 8.06 4.81
C GLU A 41 6.63 8.66 3.99
N CYS A 42 5.58 7.87 3.73
CA CYS A 42 4.37 8.36 3.11
C CYS A 42 3.52 9.10 4.14
N SER A 43 3.23 10.37 3.88
CA SER A 43 2.32 11.16 4.73
C SER A 43 0.88 10.71 4.51
N SER A 44 0.15 10.48 5.61
CA SER A 44 -1.28 10.17 5.56
C SER A 44 -2.06 11.21 4.73
N PRO A 45 -2.98 10.80 3.85
CA PRO A 45 -3.53 9.43 3.68
C PRO A 45 -2.78 8.54 2.69
N ALA A 46 -1.64 9.00 2.12
CA ALA A 46 -0.90 8.22 1.14
C ALA A 46 -0.32 6.93 1.74
N MET A 47 -0.38 5.86 0.95
CA MET A 47 0.16 4.54 1.25
C MET A 47 1.31 4.21 0.30
N CYS A 48 2.13 3.25 0.66
CA CYS A 48 3.15 2.76 -0.26
C CYS A 48 2.53 1.74 -1.23
N GLY A 49 2.34 2.12 -2.49
CA GLY A 49 1.80 1.27 -3.55
C GLY A 49 2.92 0.55 -4.31
N GLU A 50 2.73 -0.73 -4.63
CA GLU A 50 3.74 -1.52 -5.35
C GLU A 50 3.93 -1.02 -6.79
N THR A 51 5.18 -0.92 -7.24
CA THR A 51 5.51 -0.46 -8.61
C THR A 51 5.71 -1.60 -9.62
N GLY A 52 5.66 -2.87 -9.17
CA GLY A 52 5.87 -4.06 -10.01
C GLY A 52 7.32 -4.34 -10.39
N VAL A 53 8.28 -3.49 -10.00
CA VAL A 53 9.72 -3.64 -10.22
C VAL A 53 10.52 -3.78 -8.92
N GLY A 54 9.83 -4.09 -7.81
CA GLY A 54 10.38 -4.06 -6.46
C GLY A 54 10.15 -2.71 -5.77
N GLY A 55 9.73 -2.74 -4.51
CA GLY A 55 9.36 -1.55 -3.75
C GLY A 55 8.17 -0.78 -4.29
N GLY A 56 8.00 0.43 -3.73
CA GLY A 56 6.78 1.19 -3.91
C GLY A 56 6.96 2.70 -4.04
N THR A 57 5.85 3.36 -4.35
CA THR A 57 5.71 4.82 -4.40
C THR A 57 4.62 5.26 -3.45
N CYS A 58 4.77 6.44 -2.85
CA CYS A 58 3.70 7.02 -2.04
C CYS A 58 2.55 7.46 -2.95
N GLU A 59 1.43 6.77 -2.83
CA GLU A 59 0.23 6.97 -3.65
C GLU A 59 -1.00 7.05 -2.75
N MET A 60 -1.98 7.83 -3.19
CA MET A 60 -3.32 7.81 -2.58
C MET A 60 -3.96 6.44 -2.80
N CYS A 61 -5.01 6.14 -2.03
CA CYS A 61 -5.74 4.88 -2.18
C CYS A 61 -6.14 4.65 -3.65
N ASN A 62 -5.78 3.48 -4.16
CA ASN A 62 -6.03 3.08 -5.53
C ASN A 62 -6.08 1.54 -5.64
N PRO A 63 -6.50 0.98 -6.79
CA PRO A 63 -6.59 -0.47 -6.99
C PRO A 63 -5.30 -1.27 -6.83
N PHE A 64 -4.13 -0.63 -6.88
CA PHE A 64 -2.82 -1.29 -6.74
C PHE A 64 -2.30 -1.30 -5.29
N ASN A 65 -2.89 -0.51 -4.40
CA ASN A 65 -2.45 -0.42 -3.00
C ASN A 65 -3.56 -0.69 -1.98
N CYS A 66 -4.78 -1.01 -2.44
CA CYS A 66 -5.93 -1.26 -1.58
C CYS A 66 -6.77 -2.43 -2.07
N ASP A 67 -6.73 -3.56 -1.35
CA ASP A 67 -7.58 -4.72 -1.64
C ASP A 67 -9.07 -4.45 -1.36
N GLY A 68 -9.35 -3.58 -0.39
CA GLY A 68 -10.70 -3.13 -0.02
C GLY A 68 -11.19 -1.97 -0.88
N CYS A 69 -11.64 -0.89 -0.27
CA CYS A 69 -12.16 0.28 -0.98
C CYS A 69 -11.55 1.59 -0.46
N CYS A 70 -11.55 2.62 -1.29
CA CYS A 70 -11.06 3.96 -0.95
C CYS A 70 -12.23 4.82 -0.46
N ASP A 71 -12.10 5.38 0.75
CA ASP A 71 -13.08 6.34 1.25
C ASP A 71 -12.86 7.75 0.66
N GLU A 72 -13.73 8.69 1.06
CA GLU A 72 -13.66 10.09 0.60
C GLU A 72 -12.40 10.84 1.04
N THR A 73 -11.62 10.25 1.96
CA THR A 73 -10.35 10.80 2.46
C THR A 73 -9.13 10.13 1.85
N ASP A 74 -9.31 9.36 0.77
CA ASP A 74 -8.27 8.55 0.13
C ASP A 74 -7.63 7.51 1.07
N THR A 75 -8.35 7.09 2.11
CA THR A 75 -7.88 6.03 3.03
C THR A 75 -8.42 4.67 2.57
N CYS A 76 -7.54 3.67 2.52
CA CYS A 76 -7.94 2.30 2.25
C CYS A 76 -8.71 1.70 3.44
N ARG A 77 -9.98 1.38 3.22
CA ARG A 77 -10.85 0.67 4.15
C ARG A 77 -10.86 -0.82 3.81
N SER A 78 -11.14 -1.67 4.80
CA SER A 78 -11.28 -3.12 4.56
C SER A 78 -12.36 -3.47 3.55
N GLY A 79 -13.34 -2.57 3.33
CA GLY A 79 -14.41 -2.76 2.36
C GLY A 79 -15.49 -3.76 2.80
N THR A 80 -15.53 -4.10 4.09
CA THR A 80 -16.42 -5.12 4.68
C THR A 80 -17.47 -4.54 5.63
N ASP A 81 -17.51 -3.22 5.78
CA ASP A 81 -18.44 -2.49 6.64
C ASP A 81 -19.65 -2.04 5.80
N ASP A 82 -20.86 -2.10 6.36
CA ASP A 82 -22.09 -1.67 5.66
C ASP A 82 -22.04 -0.20 5.22
N LEU A 83 -21.29 0.66 5.92
CA LEU A 83 -21.11 2.07 5.56
C LEU A 83 -19.88 2.32 4.67
N ALA A 84 -19.02 1.33 4.51
CA ALA A 84 -17.82 1.41 3.69
C ALA A 84 -17.56 0.06 3.00
N CYS A 85 -18.53 -0.34 2.18
CA CYS A 85 -18.51 -1.59 1.43
C CYS A 85 -17.90 -1.36 0.05
N GLY A 86 -17.07 -2.29 -0.41
CA GLY A 86 -16.43 -2.19 -1.73
C GLY A 86 -15.18 -3.04 -1.78
N HIS A 87 -14.57 -3.16 -2.96
CA HIS A 87 -13.37 -4.00 -3.16
C HIS A 87 -12.54 -3.46 -4.33
N ALA A 88 -11.31 -3.96 -4.44
CA ALA A 88 -10.37 -3.67 -5.52
C ALA A 88 -10.01 -2.18 -5.66
N GLY A 89 -9.86 -1.49 -4.54
CA GLY A 89 -9.45 -0.08 -4.45
C GLY A 89 -10.39 0.89 -5.16
N ARG A 90 -11.65 0.49 -5.34
CA ARG A 90 -12.72 1.36 -5.84
C ARG A 90 -13.25 2.22 -4.70
N ALA A 91 -14.03 3.26 -5.02
CA ALA A 91 -14.71 4.06 -4.01
C ALA A 91 -15.59 3.17 -3.09
N CYS A 92 -15.51 3.41 -1.79
CA CYS A 92 -16.40 2.79 -0.81
C CYS A 92 -17.83 3.28 -1.04
N THR A 93 -18.80 2.40 -0.83
CA THR A 93 -20.23 2.73 -0.85
C THR A 93 -20.89 2.28 0.44
N ALA A 94 -21.89 3.04 0.89
CA ALA A 94 -22.81 2.56 1.90
C ALA A 94 -23.85 1.62 1.26
N CYS A 95 -24.16 0.51 1.91
CA CYS A 95 -25.25 -0.36 1.53
C CYS A 95 -26.58 0.27 1.98
N GLU A 96 -27.55 0.34 1.07
CA GLU A 96 -28.84 0.98 1.33
C GLU A 96 -29.95 -0.04 1.65
N GLY A 97 -30.97 0.41 2.38
CA GLY A 97 -32.15 -0.39 2.68
C GLY A 97 -31.86 -1.56 3.63
N VAL A 98 -32.04 -2.78 3.14
CA VAL A 98 -31.79 -4.03 3.88
C VAL A 98 -30.54 -4.77 3.40
N ALA A 99 -29.82 -4.21 2.42
CA ALA A 99 -28.61 -4.81 1.89
C ALA A 99 -27.50 -4.71 2.94
N LEU A 100 -26.75 -5.79 3.10
CA LEU A 100 -25.57 -5.84 3.96
C LEU A 100 -24.33 -6.00 3.10
N CYS A 101 -23.19 -5.56 3.62
CA CYS A 101 -21.92 -5.79 2.97
C CYS A 101 -21.56 -7.28 3.11
N ASP A 102 -21.54 -7.99 1.99
CA ASP A 102 -21.09 -9.38 1.94
C ASP A 102 -19.59 -9.47 1.63
N PRO A 103 -18.75 -9.95 2.57
CA PRO A 103 -17.31 -10.05 2.35
C PRO A 103 -16.96 -11.11 1.28
N ARG A 104 -16.04 -10.78 0.37
CA ARG A 104 -15.66 -11.68 -0.74
C ARG A 104 -14.37 -12.47 -0.54
N GLY A 105 -13.73 -12.39 0.63
CA GLY A 105 -12.48 -13.08 0.92
C GLY A 105 -11.44 -12.14 1.52
N THR A 106 -10.20 -12.17 1.02
CA THR A 106 -9.12 -11.29 1.46
C THR A 106 -9.33 -9.88 0.91
N GLY A 107 -10.12 -9.08 1.65
CA GLY A 107 -10.42 -7.69 1.30
C GLY A 107 -11.75 -7.50 0.57
N GLY A 108 -12.51 -6.55 1.08
CA GLY A 108 -13.68 -6.00 0.43
C GLY A 108 -14.96 -6.84 0.44
N GLY A 109 -16.01 -6.25 -0.16
CA GLY A 109 -17.35 -6.80 -0.19
C GLY A 109 -18.23 -6.19 -1.28
N ILE A 110 -19.47 -6.69 -1.36
CA ILE A 110 -20.53 -6.15 -2.22
C ILE A 110 -21.83 -6.08 -1.43
N CYS A 111 -22.57 -4.98 -1.57
CA CYS A 111 -23.91 -4.83 -1.01
C CYS A 111 -24.90 -5.79 -1.70
N ARG A 112 -25.54 -6.67 -0.93
CA ARG A 112 -26.56 -7.60 -1.43
C ARG A 112 -27.55 -8.05 -0.36
#